data_AF-Q1HQZ0-F1
#
_entry.id   AF-Q1HQZ0-F1
#
_cell.length_a   1.000
_cell.length_b   1.000
_cell.length_c   1.000
_cell.angle_alpha   90.00
_cell.angle_beta   90.00
_cell.angle_gamma   90.00
#
_symmetry.space_group_name_H-M   'P 1'
#
loop_
_entity.id
_entity.type
_entity.pdbx_description
1 polymer ?
#
loop_
_entity_poly.entity_id
_entity_poly.type
_entity_poly.pdbx_seq_one_letter_code
_entity_poly.pdbx_strand_id
1 'polypeptide(L)'
;MAKYGVLLFVSAFLLAASFQQAEALRCWRCSSDASTAAFCDDPFTQDIITEQQRRWSFVDCSYPPGAGSYPFNQQQSQTRAVCKKMKQIINDRVVVSRSCAWEDVNAAPNSCINAQTPSYIRTEFCETCTTDGCNGASQYGPAVVMVLLMALLAKMLAW
;
A
#
# COMPACT_ATOMS: atom_id res chain seq x y z
N MET A 1 20.12 -13.28 -45.15
CA MET A 1 19.90 -13.99 -43.86
C MET A 1 19.93 -13.05 -42.65
N ALA A 2 20.87 -12.10 -42.54
CA ALA A 2 20.94 -11.17 -41.41
C ALA A 2 19.69 -10.28 -41.17
N LYS A 3 19.01 -9.81 -42.23
CA LYS A 3 17.81 -8.95 -42.11
C LYS A 3 16.62 -9.65 -41.43
N TYR A 4 16.41 -10.94 -41.72
CA TYR A 4 15.36 -11.74 -41.09
C TYR A 4 15.71 -12.12 -39.64
N GLY A 5 17.01 -12.30 -39.34
CA GLY A 5 17.48 -12.49 -37.97
C GLY A 5 17.27 -11.27 -37.09
N VAL A 6 17.58 -10.07 -37.60
CA VAL A 6 17.32 -8.80 -36.87
C VAL A 6 15.82 -8.59 -36.65
N LEU A 7 14.98 -8.85 -37.65
CA LEU A 7 13.52 -8.77 -37.51
C LEU A 7 12.98 -9.73 -36.44
N LEU A 8 13.45 -10.98 -36.45
CA LEU A 8 13.07 -11.97 -35.43
C LEU A 8 13.49 -11.55 -34.02
N PHE A 9 14.71 -11.06 -33.85
CA PHE A 9 15.20 -10.56 -32.56
C PHE A 9 14.39 -9.36 -32.05
N VAL A 10 14.09 -8.39 -32.91
CA VAL A 10 13.27 -7.22 -32.53
C VAL A 10 11.85 -7.65 -32.16
N SER A 11 11.23 -8.55 -32.93
CA SER A 11 9.91 -9.07 -32.60
C SER A 11 9.88 -9.87 -31.29
N ALA A 12 10.91 -10.68 -31.01
CA ALA A 12 11.03 -11.42 -29.76
C ALA A 12 11.24 -10.49 -28.55
N PHE A 13 12.03 -9.43 -28.72
CA PHE A 13 12.25 -8.42 -27.68
C PHE A 13 10.98 -7.61 -27.39
N LEU A 14 10.22 -7.22 -28.42
CA LEU A 14 8.92 -6.55 -28.25
C LEU A 14 7.89 -7.46 -27.57
N LEU A 15 7.85 -8.75 -27.91
CA LEU A 15 7.01 -9.73 -27.21
C LEU A 15 7.42 -9.86 -25.74
N ALA A 16 8.72 -10.03 -25.47
CA ALA A 16 9.25 -10.13 -24.11
C ALA A 16 8.93 -8.89 -23.26
N ALA A 17 9.05 -7.70 -23.84
CA ALA A 17 8.72 -6.43 -23.19
C ALA A 17 7.21 -6.23 -22.95
N SER A 18 6.35 -6.95 -23.68
CA SER A 18 4.89 -6.89 -23.52
C SER A 18 4.34 -7.81 -22.41
N PHE A 19 5.18 -8.68 -21.82
CA PHE A 19 4.78 -9.46 -20.65
C PHE A 19 4.66 -8.56 -19.43
N GLN A 20 3.45 -8.06 -19.18
CA GLN A 20 3.10 -7.52 -17.88
C GLN A 20 2.96 -8.69 -16.90
N GLN A 21 3.89 -8.81 -15.95
CA GLN A 21 3.70 -9.70 -14.82
C GLN A 21 2.55 -9.15 -13.98
N ALA A 22 1.43 -9.88 -13.94
CA ALA A 22 0.34 -9.59 -13.03
C ALA A 22 0.64 -10.25 -11.67
N GLU A 23 1.52 -9.63 -10.88
CA GLU A 23 1.56 -9.94 -9.45
C GLU A 23 0.38 -9.26 -8.76
N ALA A 24 -0.25 -9.96 -7.82
CA ALA A 24 -1.26 -9.35 -6.98
C ALA A 24 -0.61 -8.41 -5.96
N LEU A 25 -1.31 -7.32 -5.66
CA LEU A 25 -0.86 -6.29 -4.72
C LEU A 25 -0.48 -6.92 -3.37
N ARG A 26 0.69 -6.56 -2.83
CA ARG A 26 1.13 -6.99 -1.50
C ARG A 26 1.17 -5.84 -0.51
N CYS A 27 0.59 -6.04 0.66
CA CYS A 27 0.46 -5.00 1.68
C CYS A 27 0.96 -5.47 3.03
N TRP A 28 1.39 -4.51 3.87
CA TRP A 28 1.60 -4.79 5.28
C TRP A 28 0.25 -5.05 5.97
N ARG A 29 0.20 -6.09 6.80
CA ARG A 29 -0.95 -6.53 7.59
C ARG A 29 -0.52 -6.72 9.03
N CYS A 30 -0.87 -5.76 9.88
CA CYS A 30 -0.53 -5.76 11.30
C CYS A 30 -1.45 -4.78 12.06
N SER A 31 -1.42 -4.87 13.39
CA SER A 31 -2.06 -3.90 14.28
C SER A 31 -1.18 -3.67 15.50
N SER A 32 -0.96 -2.42 15.91
CA SER A 32 -0.01 -2.13 17.00
C SER A 32 -0.51 -2.54 18.39
N ASP A 33 -1.80 -2.83 18.54
CA ASP A 33 -2.38 -3.42 19.74
C ASP A 33 -2.20 -4.96 19.83
N ALA A 34 -1.68 -5.61 18.77
CA ALA A 34 -1.37 -7.03 18.80
C ALA A 34 -0.01 -7.27 19.46
N SER A 35 0.03 -8.18 20.43
CA SER A 35 1.24 -8.50 21.23
C SER A 35 2.45 -8.94 20.41
N THR A 36 2.23 -9.50 19.21
CA THR A 36 3.29 -9.99 18.31
C THR A 36 3.65 -9.01 17.20
N ALA A 37 3.02 -7.83 17.17
CA ALA A 37 3.12 -6.87 16.06
C ALA A 37 3.47 -5.44 16.51
N ALA A 38 4.30 -5.30 17.55
CA ALA A 38 4.80 -3.99 18.01
C ALA A 38 5.52 -3.18 16.90
N PHE A 39 6.08 -3.84 15.88
CA PHE A 39 6.64 -3.18 14.68
C PHE A 39 5.59 -2.42 13.85
N CYS A 40 4.30 -2.57 14.17
CA CYS A 40 3.20 -1.90 13.48
C CYS A 40 2.96 -0.47 13.97
N ASP A 41 3.66 0.02 14.98
CA ASP A 41 3.53 1.44 15.34
C ASP A 41 4.11 2.38 14.27
N ASP A 42 3.88 3.67 14.45
CA ASP A 42 4.58 4.72 13.72
C ASP A 42 5.71 5.28 14.60
N PRO A 43 6.93 5.48 14.06
CA PRO A 43 7.33 5.24 12.67
C PRO A 43 7.43 3.75 12.33
N PHE A 44 7.05 3.39 11.11
CA PHE A 44 7.17 2.04 10.60
C PHE A 44 8.57 1.77 10.07
N THR A 45 9.31 0.90 10.74
CA THR A 45 10.69 0.53 10.36
C THR A 45 10.70 -0.91 9.87
N GLN A 46 10.96 -1.09 8.57
CA GLN A 46 10.93 -2.41 7.94
C GLN A 46 12.16 -3.28 8.25
N ASP A 47 13.23 -2.64 8.72
CA ASP A 47 14.53 -3.22 9.07
C ASP A 47 14.51 -4.00 10.38
N ILE A 48 13.64 -3.61 11.33
CA ILE A 48 13.47 -4.32 12.61
C ILE A 48 12.56 -5.56 12.49
N ILE A 49 11.92 -5.75 11.33
CA ILE A 49 10.99 -6.86 11.08
C ILE A 49 11.80 -8.10 10.71
N THR A 50 11.75 -9.13 11.55
CA THR A 50 12.35 -10.43 11.27
C THR A 50 11.73 -11.11 10.05
N GLU A 51 12.44 -12.02 9.40
CA GLU A 51 11.92 -12.75 8.24
C GLU A 51 10.67 -13.57 8.55
N GLN A 52 10.58 -14.11 9.77
CA GLN A 52 9.36 -14.77 10.23
C GLN A 52 8.20 -13.77 10.30
N GLN A 53 8.42 -12.58 10.87
CA GLN A 53 7.43 -11.52 10.93
C GLN A 53 6.99 -11.04 9.55
N ARG A 54 7.95 -10.81 8.65
CA ARG A 54 7.70 -10.40 7.27
C ARG A 54 6.78 -11.40 6.56
N ARG A 55 7.01 -12.69 6.72
CA ARG A 55 6.21 -13.75 6.06
C ARG A 55 4.72 -13.71 6.41
N TRP A 56 4.35 -13.36 7.63
CA TRP A 56 2.93 -13.31 8.04
C TRP A 56 2.30 -11.92 7.97
N SER A 57 3.14 -10.87 7.92
CA SER A 57 2.72 -9.47 7.91
C SER A 57 2.84 -8.80 6.54
N PHE A 58 3.53 -9.37 5.56
CA PHE A 58 3.56 -8.85 4.19
C PHE A 58 2.81 -9.84 3.28
N VAL A 59 1.55 -9.51 2.98
CA VAL A 59 0.58 -10.47 2.46
C VAL A 59 0.01 -10.03 1.13
N ASP A 60 -0.38 -11.03 0.33
CA ASP A 60 -1.03 -10.88 -0.95
C ASP A 60 -2.52 -10.51 -0.80
N CYS A 61 -2.99 -9.53 -1.57
CA CYS A 61 -4.36 -9.01 -1.54
C CYS A 61 -5.25 -9.56 -2.68
N SER A 62 -4.96 -10.74 -3.23
CA SER A 62 -5.75 -11.37 -4.30
C SER A 62 -7.20 -11.68 -3.90
N TYR A 63 -7.48 -11.91 -2.62
CA TYR A 63 -8.78 -12.40 -2.16
C TYR A 63 -9.44 -11.43 -1.17
N PRO A 64 -10.61 -10.84 -1.50
CA PRO A 64 -11.40 -10.11 -0.52
C PRO A 64 -11.84 -11.06 0.61
N PRO A 65 -11.83 -10.62 1.88
CA PRO A 65 -12.36 -11.40 2.99
C PRO A 65 -13.88 -11.53 2.83
N GLY A 66 -14.29 -12.62 2.20
CA GLY A 66 -15.68 -13.01 2.01
C GLY A 66 -16.36 -12.32 0.83
N ALA A 67 -16.62 -13.08 -0.23
CA ALA A 67 -17.65 -12.76 -1.22
C ALA A 67 -19.10 -12.75 -0.62
N GLY A 68 -19.24 -12.63 0.71
CA GLY A 68 -20.50 -12.60 1.45
C GLY A 68 -20.56 -11.55 2.58
N SER A 69 -19.53 -10.71 2.74
CA SER A 69 -19.50 -9.62 3.75
C SER A 69 -19.85 -8.24 3.16
N TYR A 70 -19.92 -8.13 1.83
CA TYR A 70 -20.52 -6.98 1.15
C TYR A 70 -22.04 -7.15 1.12
N PRO A 71 -22.84 -6.15 1.52
CA PRO A 71 -24.28 -6.21 1.34
C PRO A 71 -24.59 -6.46 -0.14
N PHE A 72 -25.49 -7.42 -0.40
CA PHE A 72 -25.86 -8.00 -1.69
C PHE A 72 -26.23 -6.95 -2.78
N ASN A 73 -26.42 -5.69 -2.41
CA ASN A 73 -26.72 -4.58 -3.32
C ASN A 73 -25.49 -3.83 -3.87
N GLN A 74 -24.25 -4.25 -3.58
CA GLN A 74 -23.04 -3.70 -4.21
C GLN A 74 -22.52 -4.54 -5.39
N GLN A 75 -23.38 -5.36 -5.99
CA GLN A 75 -23.06 -6.16 -7.19
C GLN A 75 -22.74 -5.31 -8.45
N GLN A 76 -22.68 -3.98 -8.33
CA GLN A 76 -22.51 -3.06 -9.47
C GLN A 76 -21.30 -2.13 -9.38
N SER A 77 -20.54 -2.16 -8.27
CA SER A 77 -19.32 -1.36 -8.11
C SER A 77 -18.09 -2.15 -8.55
N GLN A 78 -17.36 -1.62 -9.53
CA GLN A 78 -16.01 -2.12 -9.85
C GLN A 78 -15.12 -1.84 -8.64
N THR A 79 -14.68 -2.88 -7.92
CA THR A 79 -13.81 -2.74 -6.75
C THR A 79 -12.36 -3.05 -7.10
N ARG A 80 -11.40 -2.35 -6.48
CA ARG A 80 -9.96 -2.65 -6.56
C ARG A 80 -9.38 -3.00 -5.19
N ALA A 81 -8.35 -3.86 -5.18
CA ALA A 81 -7.54 -4.08 -4.00
C ALA A 81 -6.63 -2.87 -3.73
N VAL A 82 -6.49 -2.49 -2.46
CA VAL A 82 -5.63 -1.40 -1.99
C VAL A 82 -4.93 -1.78 -0.69
N CYS A 83 -3.76 -1.22 -0.45
CA CYS A 83 -3.16 -1.20 0.88
C CYS A 83 -3.78 -0.07 1.68
N LYS A 84 -4.27 -0.36 2.88
CA LYS A 84 -4.85 0.61 3.80
C LYS A 84 -3.94 0.82 5.00
N LYS A 85 -3.78 2.07 5.43
CA LYS A 85 -3.21 2.46 6.73
C LYS A 85 -4.25 3.25 7.51
N MET A 86 -4.45 2.90 8.76
CA MET A 86 -5.36 3.59 9.67
C MET A 86 -4.68 3.89 11.01
N LYS A 87 -4.98 5.07 11.55
CA LYS A 87 -4.66 5.43 12.94
C LYS A 87 -5.96 5.77 13.64
N GLN A 88 -6.24 5.07 14.73
CA GLN A 88 -7.46 5.25 15.51
C GLN A 88 -7.12 5.43 16.98
N ILE A 89 -7.94 6.21 17.69
CA ILE A 89 -7.99 6.22 19.14
C ILE A 89 -9.09 5.24 19.55
N ILE A 90 -8.73 4.17 20.24
CA ILE A 90 -9.63 3.13 20.76
C ILE A 90 -9.50 3.12 22.27
N ASN A 91 -10.55 3.48 23.00
CA ASN A 91 -10.50 3.59 24.48
C ASN A 91 -9.28 4.40 24.96
N ASP A 92 -9.10 5.60 24.40
CA ASP A 92 -7.98 6.53 24.68
C ASP A 92 -6.58 6.02 24.33
N ARG A 93 -6.46 4.91 23.61
CA ARG A 93 -5.19 4.38 23.11
C ARG A 93 -5.07 4.55 21.61
N VAL A 94 -3.90 5.01 21.16
CA VAL A 94 -3.59 5.06 19.74
C VAL A 94 -3.31 3.64 19.25
N VAL A 95 -4.03 3.23 18.20
CA VAL A 95 -3.84 1.97 17.50
C VAL A 95 -3.58 2.27 16.02
N VAL A 96 -2.47 1.77 15.52
CA VAL A 96 -2.11 1.85 14.10
C VAL A 96 -2.36 0.47 13.48
N SER A 97 -3.17 0.44 12.42
CA SER A 97 -3.47 -0.78 11.69
C SER A 97 -3.15 -0.64 10.21
N ARG A 98 -2.64 -1.74 9.64
CA ARG A 98 -2.32 -1.88 8.22
C ARG A 98 -3.02 -3.13 7.70
N SER A 99 -3.64 -3.05 6.53
CA SER A 99 -4.34 -4.19 5.94
C SER A 99 -4.45 -4.09 4.42
N CYS A 100 -4.76 -5.22 3.77
CA CYS A 100 -5.47 -5.18 2.49
C CYS A 100 -6.88 -4.61 2.71
N ALA A 101 -7.40 -3.89 1.73
CA ALA A 101 -8.79 -3.47 1.66
C ALA A 101 -9.26 -3.49 0.21
N TRP A 102 -10.57 -3.41 0.01
CA TRP A 102 -11.17 -3.27 -1.31
C TRP A 102 -12.11 -2.08 -1.27
N GLU A 103 -11.97 -1.22 -2.26
CA GLU A 103 -12.74 0.00 -2.40
C GLU A 103 -13.26 0.12 -3.83
N ASP A 104 -14.29 0.94 -4.04
CA ASP A 104 -14.73 1.31 -5.39
C ASP A 104 -13.55 1.92 -6.16
N VAL A 105 -13.39 1.60 -7.44
CA VAL A 105 -12.33 2.18 -8.28
C VAL A 105 -12.40 3.70 -8.38
N ASN A 106 -13.59 4.28 -8.15
CA ASN A 106 -13.83 5.72 -8.13
C ASN A 106 -13.89 6.28 -6.70
N ALA A 107 -13.53 5.49 -5.68
CA ALA A 107 -13.47 5.97 -4.31
C ALA A 107 -12.54 7.20 -4.24
N ALA A 108 -13.04 8.26 -3.60
CA ALA A 108 -12.22 9.43 -3.33
C ALA A 108 -11.05 9.06 -2.41
N PRO A 109 -9.87 9.71 -2.57
CA PRO A 109 -8.77 9.54 -1.65
C PRO A 109 -9.24 9.75 -0.20
N ASN A 110 -8.75 8.90 0.71
CA ASN A 110 -9.00 9.00 2.15
C ASN A 110 -10.47 8.86 2.57
N SER A 111 -11.35 8.42 1.67
CA SER A 111 -12.77 8.17 1.96
C SER A 111 -12.99 7.20 3.12
N CYS A 112 -12.01 6.34 3.39
CA CYS A 112 -12.02 5.38 4.49
C CYS A 112 -12.00 6.02 5.89
N ILE A 113 -11.71 7.32 6.01
CA ILE A 113 -11.81 8.05 7.29
C ILE A 113 -13.26 8.16 7.77
N ASN A 114 -14.22 8.13 6.84
CA ASN A 114 -15.65 8.32 7.11
C ASN A 114 -16.37 7.02 7.48
N ALA A 115 -15.64 5.93 7.72
CA ALA A 115 -16.23 4.68 8.17
C ALA A 115 -16.97 4.89 9.49
N GLN A 116 -18.22 4.44 9.57
CA GLN A 116 -18.99 4.48 10.82
C GLN A 116 -18.33 3.55 11.84
N THR A 117 -17.76 4.14 12.89
CA THR A 117 -17.20 3.41 14.02
C THR A 117 -17.99 3.69 15.29
N PRO A 118 -18.01 2.75 16.26
CA PRO A 118 -18.54 3.01 17.59
C PRO A 118 -17.97 4.28 18.24
N SER A 119 -18.70 4.88 19.18
CA SER A 119 -18.32 6.16 19.82
C SER A 119 -16.98 6.14 20.56
N TYR A 120 -16.53 4.96 21.01
CA TYR A 120 -15.24 4.77 21.68
C TYR A 120 -14.05 4.65 20.69
N ILE A 121 -14.32 4.70 19.38
CA ILE A 121 -13.33 4.64 18.30
C ILE A 121 -13.39 5.94 17.51
N ARG A 122 -12.27 6.66 17.49
CA ARG A 122 -12.07 7.86 16.68
C ARG A 122 -10.96 7.62 15.67
N THR A 123 -11.28 7.69 14.37
CA THR A 123 -10.27 7.61 13.31
C THR A 123 -9.57 8.97 13.16
N GLU A 124 -8.26 9.02 13.35
CA GLU A 124 -7.45 10.23 13.15
C GLU A 124 -6.85 10.30 11.75
N PHE A 125 -6.59 9.16 11.14
CA PHE A 125 -5.97 9.05 9.84
C PHE A 125 -6.44 7.79 9.13
N CYS A 126 -6.74 7.92 7.83
CA CYS A 126 -7.00 6.78 6.97
C CYS A 126 -6.61 7.10 5.53
N GLU A 127 -5.70 6.30 4.96
CA GLU A 127 -5.28 6.43 3.57
C GLU A 127 -5.19 5.06 2.91
N THR A 128 -5.44 5.05 1.60
CA THR A 128 -5.32 3.88 0.74
C THR A 128 -4.34 4.16 -0.40
N CYS A 129 -3.63 3.11 -0.84
CA CYS A 129 -2.64 3.21 -1.91
C CYS A 129 -2.55 1.88 -2.69
N THR A 130 -2.01 1.93 -3.91
CA THR A 130 -2.11 0.83 -4.90
C THR A 130 -0.76 0.25 -5.32
N THR A 131 0.30 0.47 -4.53
CA THR A 131 1.63 -0.07 -4.79
C THR A 131 2.08 -0.96 -3.64
N ASP A 132 2.95 -1.94 -3.93
CA ASP A 132 3.37 -2.91 -2.93
C ASP A 132 4.01 -2.24 -1.70
N GLY A 133 3.53 -2.61 -0.52
CA GLY A 133 4.05 -2.14 0.76
C GLY A 133 3.88 -0.65 1.04
N CYS A 134 3.10 0.08 0.24
CA CYS A 134 2.94 1.53 0.37
C CYS A 134 2.33 1.97 1.72
N ASN A 135 1.51 1.11 2.35
CA ASN A 135 0.98 1.37 3.68
C ASN A 135 2.03 1.25 4.81
N GLY A 136 3.27 0.87 4.48
CA GLY A 136 4.43 0.94 5.38
C GLY A 136 5.24 2.24 5.27
N ALA A 137 4.95 3.13 4.29
CA ALA A 137 5.71 4.37 4.16
C ALA A 137 5.48 5.30 5.38
N SER A 138 6.57 5.92 5.85
CA SER A 138 6.46 7.01 6.82
C SER A 138 5.98 8.28 6.13
N GLN A 139 5.19 9.11 6.83
CA GLN A 139 4.63 10.36 6.30
C GLN A 139 5.69 11.38 5.81
N TYR A 140 6.97 11.18 6.14
CA TYR A 140 8.04 12.15 5.90
C TYR A 140 9.05 11.75 4.81
N GLY A 141 9.04 10.50 4.32
CA GLY A 141 10.02 10.02 3.33
C GLY A 141 10.13 10.89 2.07
N PRO A 142 9.02 11.17 1.36
CA PRO A 142 9.04 11.99 0.15
C PRO A 142 9.45 13.45 0.41
N ALA A 143 9.08 14.01 1.56
CA ALA A 143 9.43 15.39 1.94
C ALA A 143 10.94 15.54 2.16
N VAL A 144 11.58 14.57 2.81
CA VAL A 144 13.04 14.58 3.03
C VAL A 144 13.79 14.51 1.69
N VAL A 145 13.35 13.66 0.76
CA VAL A 145 13.96 13.57 -0.58
C VAL A 145 13.81 14.89 -1.35
N MET A 146 12.63 15.52 -1.30
CA MET A 146 12.41 16.83 -1.91
C MET A 146 13.30 17.91 -1.31
N VAL A 147 13.45 17.95 0.02
CA VAL A 147 14.36 18.91 0.70
C VAL A 147 15.81 18.69 0.26
N LEU A 148 16.26 17.43 0.16
CA LEU A 148 17.62 17.11 -0.28
C LEU A 148 17.85 17.48 -1.76
N LEU A 149 16.87 17.23 -2.63
CA LEU A 149 16.93 17.63 -4.04
C LEU A 149 17.01 19.15 -4.20
N MET A 150 16.20 19.90 -3.44
CA MET A 150 16.24 21.36 -3.46
C MET A 150 17.57 21.90 -2.91
N ALA A 151 18.13 21.27 -1.88
CA ALA A 151 19.44 21.63 -1.35
C ALA A 151 20.58 21.37 -2.35
N LEU A 152 20.52 20.25 -3.09
CA LEU A 152 21.45 19.93 -4.17
C LEU A 152 21.33 20.94 -5.33
N LEU A 153 20.10 21.23 -5.78
CA LEU A 153 19.85 22.23 -6.83
C LEU A 153 20.38 23.62 -6.42
N ALA A 154 20.12 24.04 -5.18
CA ALA A 154 20.64 25.31 -4.66
C ALA A 154 22.17 25.35 -4.64
N LYS A 155 22.83 24.23 -4.28
CA LYS A 155 24.30 24.12 -4.34
C LYS A 155 24.84 24.18 -5.77
N MET A 156 24.17 23.56 -6.73
CA MET A 156 24.55 23.58 -8.15
C MET A 156 24.35 24.95 -8.80
N LEU A 157 23.34 25.71 -8.36
CA LEU A 157 23.05 27.07 -8.85
C LEU A 157 23.84 28.17 -8.13
N ALA A 158 24.48 27.85 -7.00
CA ALA A 158 25.35 28.75 -6.25
C ALA A 158 26.82 28.72 -6.73
N TRP A 159 27.07 28.14 -7.91
CA TRP A 159 28.37 28.11 -8.59
C TRP A 159 28.32 28.93 -9.87
#